data_AF-A0A2G5UQL5-F1
#
_entry.id   AF-A0A2G5UQL5-F1
#
_cell.length_a   1.000
_cell.length_b   1.000
_cell.length_c   1.000
_cell.angle_alpha   90.00
_cell.angle_beta   90.00
_cell.angle_gamma   90.00
#
_symmetry.space_group_name_H-M   'P 1'
#
loop_
_entity.id
_entity.type
_entity.pdbx_description
1 polymer ?
#
loop_
_entity_poly.entity_id
_entity_poly.type
_entity_poly.pdbx_seq_one_letter_code
_entity_poly.pdbx_strand_id
1 'polypeptide(L)'
;MIERQVDAENDSFQLNAAGKRYDLESGDQDNCPVLSFLPMNKASAIESIHNCLFNFFGDSIEYHWVARDHKLFIPPPLQNVSVCLSIENLDNV
;
A
#
# COMPACT_ATOMS: atom_id res chain seq x y z
N MET A 1 -4.01 -25.25 3.40
CA MET A 1 -4.80 -25.45 2.18
C MET A 1 -5.94 -24.46 2.23
N ILE A 2 -5.86 -23.37 1.48
CA ILE A 2 -6.96 -22.43 1.31
C ILE A 2 -7.48 -22.66 -0.09
N GLU A 3 -8.65 -23.28 -0.19
CA GLU A 3 -9.37 -23.44 -1.45
C GLU A 3 -9.96 -22.08 -1.83
N ARG A 4 -9.56 -21.53 -2.98
CA ARG A 4 -10.23 -20.40 -3.61
C ARG A 4 -11.27 -20.96 -4.58
N GLN A 5 -12.55 -20.70 -4.32
CA GLN A 5 -13.59 -20.84 -5.33
C GLN A 5 -13.37 -19.77 -6.41
N VAL A 6 -13.40 -20.25 -7.66
CA VAL A 6 -13.45 -19.43 -8.86
C VAL A 6 -14.89 -18.93 -9.01
N ASP A 7 -15.07 -17.62 -8.94
CA ASP A 7 -16.21 -16.91 -9.54
C ASP A 7 -15.67 -15.63 -10.19
N ALA A 8 -16.15 -15.37 -11.39
CA ALA A 8 -15.57 -14.45 -12.37
C ALA A 8 -15.84 -12.96 -12.07
N GLU A 9 -14.96 -12.12 -12.64
CA GLU A 9 -15.17 -10.71 -13.00
C GLU A 9 -14.90 -9.62 -11.95
N ASN A 10 -14.08 -9.90 -10.94
CA ASN A 10 -13.35 -8.86 -10.22
C ASN A 10 -12.04 -9.46 -9.68
N ASP A 11 -10.88 -9.05 -10.22
CA ASP A 11 -9.55 -9.50 -9.78
C ASP A 11 -9.15 -8.89 -8.42
N SER A 12 -10.14 -8.65 -7.55
CA SER A 12 -9.91 -8.17 -6.21
C SER A 12 -9.71 -9.32 -5.23
N PHE A 13 -8.78 -9.15 -4.30
CA PHE A 13 -8.56 -10.08 -3.20
C PHE A 13 -8.42 -9.34 -1.88
N GLN A 14 -8.85 -9.99 -0.79
CA GLN A 14 -8.83 -9.36 0.53
C GLN A 14 -7.54 -9.67 1.28
N LEU A 15 -6.84 -8.64 1.73
CA LEU A 15 -5.76 -8.76 2.70
C LEU A 15 -6.30 -8.55 4.11
N ASN A 16 -6.03 -9.52 5.00
CA ASN A 16 -6.22 -9.33 6.43
C ASN A 16 -4.90 -8.89 7.05
N ALA A 17 -4.83 -7.63 7.49
CA ALA A 17 -3.67 -7.07 8.17
C ALA A 17 -4.11 -6.46 9.51
N ALA A 18 -3.52 -6.94 10.60
CA ALA A 18 -3.82 -6.51 11.97
C ALA A 18 -5.32 -6.58 12.34
N GLY A 19 -6.03 -7.61 11.85
CA GLY A 19 -7.47 -7.78 12.10
C GLY A 19 -8.37 -6.87 11.26
N LYS A 20 -7.81 -6.05 10.37
CA LYS A 20 -8.53 -5.23 9.40
C LYS A 20 -8.49 -5.90 8.04
N ARG A 21 -9.62 -5.83 7.32
CA ARG A 21 -9.72 -6.31 5.93
C ARG A 21 -9.56 -5.15 4.99
N TYR A 22 -8.73 -5.37 3.98
CA TYR A 22 -8.37 -4.42 2.94
C TYR A 22 -8.68 -5.08 1.60
N ASP A 23 -9.46 -4.42 0.77
CA ASP A 23 -9.75 -4.89 -0.58
C ASP A 23 -8.61 -4.42 -1.49
N LEU A 24 -7.86 -5.36 -2.07
CA LEU A 24 -6.84 -5.07 -3.07
C LEU A 24 -7.43 -5.33 -4.44
N GLU A 25 -7.23 -4.39 -5.34
CA GLU A 25 -7.69 -4.45 -6.73
C GLU A 25 -6.47 -4.46 -7.65
N SER A 26 -6.59 -5.01 -8.85
CA SER A 26 -5.53 -4.87 -9.86
C SER A 26 -5.47 -3.41 -10.31
N GLY A 27 -4.31 -2.76 -10.20
CA GLY A 27 -4.13 -1.42 -10.75
C GLY A 27 -4.03 -1.43 -12.27
N ASP A 28 -4.72 -0.50 -12.94
CA ASP A 28 -4.78 -0.41 -14.41
C ASP A 28 -3.42 -0.19 -15.08
N GLN A 29 -2.45 0.40 -14.37
CA GLN A 29 -1.25 0.97 -14.99
C GLN A 29 0.02 0.13 -14.81
N ASP A 30 0.18 -0.55 -13.68
CA ASP A 30 1.48 -1.14 -13.27
C ASP A 30 1.39 -2.64 -12.91
N ASN A 31 0.25 -3.31 -13.10
CA ASN A 31 -0.03 -4.66 -12.55
C ASN A 31 0.26 -4.80 -11.04
N CYS A 32 0.37 -3.66 -10.35
CA CYS A 32 0.55 -3.60 -8.91
C CYS A 32 -0.83 -3.61 -8.25
N PRO A 33 -1.01 -4.36 -7.15
CA PRO A 33 -2.26 -4.32 -6.42
C PRO A 33 -2.43 -2.94 -5.78
N VAL A 34 -3.62 -2.36 -5.96
CA VAL A 34 -4.03 -1.06 -5.44
C VAL A 34 -4.93 -1.28 -4.24
N LEU A 35 -4.71 -0.50 -3.19
CA LEU A 35 -5.57 -0.47 -2.02
C LEU A 35 -6.27 0.88 -1.91
N SER A 36 -7.60 0.85 -1.86
CA SER A 36 -8.43 2.01 -1.58
C SER A 36 -8.72 2.14 -0.09
N PHE A 37 -8.56 3.34 0.48
CA PHE A 37 -8.89 3.63 1.88
C PHE A 37 -9.45 5.04 2.02
N LEU A 38 -10.29 5.26 3.04
CA LEU A 38 -10.76 6.60 3.39
C LEU A 38 -9.58 7.49 3.78
N PRO A 39 -9.54 8.77 3.37
CA PRO A 39 -8.42 9.68 3.70
C PRO A 39 -8.09 9.74 5.20
N MET A 40 -9.10 9.70 6.07
CA MET A 40 -8.92 9.67 7.53
C MET A 40 -8.22 8.41 8.05
N ASN A 41 -8.29 7.31 7.30
CA ASN A 41 -7.69 6.02 7.65
C ASN A 41 -6.31 5.81 7.00
N LYS A 42 -5.83 6.77 6.19
CA LYS A 42 -4.58 6.66 5.40
C LYS A 42 -3.39 6.20 6.23
N ALA A 43 -3.10 6.88 7.34
CA ALA A 43 -1.96 6.55 8.20
C ALA A 43 -2.08 5.14 8.80
N SER A 44 -3.26 4.78 9.34
CA SER A 44 -3.48 3.47 9.95
C SER A 44 -3.48 2.33 8.93
N ALA A 45 -3.95 2.57 7.71
CA ALA A 45 -3.89 1.60 6.62
C ALA A 45 -2.44 1.29 6.25
N ILE A 46 -1.63 2.33 6.03
CA ILE A 46 -0.20 2.19 5.70
C ILE A 46 0.56 1.46 6.81
N GLU A 47 0.34 1.82 8.07
CA GLU A 47 0.94 1.15 9.22
C GLU A 47 0.54 -0.34 9.30
N SER A 48 -0.74 -0.66 9.10
CA SER A 48 -1.22 -2.05 9.16
C SER A 48 -0.59 -2.92 8.08
N ILE A 49 -0.48 -2.39 6.85
CA ILE A 49 0.13 -3.09 5.72
C ILE A 49 1.62 -3.28 5.97
N HIS A 50 2.32 -2.21 6.39
CA HIS A 50 3.72 -2.28 6.72
C HIS A 50 3.99 -3.35 7.78
N ASN A 51 3.25 -3.34 8.89
CA ASN A 51 3.41 -4.35 9.94
C ASN A 51 3.10 -5.76 9.43
N CYS A 52 2.13 -5.93 8.52
CA CYS A 52 1.84 -7.23 7.92
C CYS A 52 3.02 -7.74 7.08
N LEU A 53 3.61 -6.88 6.25
CA LEU A 53 4.76 -7.24 5.42
C LEU A 53 6.01 -7.44 6.27
N PHE A 54 6.24 -6.58 7.26
CA PHE A 54 7.37 -6.66 8.19
C PHE A 54 7.30 -7.93 9.04
N ASN A 55 6.11 -8.34 9.51
CA ASN A 55 5.96 -9.61 10.22
C ASN A 55 6.23 -10.83 9.33
N PHE A 56 6.08 -10.70 8.01
CA PHE A 56 6.30 -11.79 7.06
C PHE A 56 7.76 -11.85 6.57
N PHE A 57 8.32 -10.73 6.14
CA PHE A 57 9.67 -10.63 5.58
C PHE A 57 10.74 -10.27 6.61
N GLY A 58 10.35 -9.73 7.77
CA GLY A 58 11.28 -9.21 8.76
C GLY A 58 12.09 -8.04 8.22
N ASP A 59 13.36 -8.01 8.61
CA ASP A 59 14.37 -7.06 8.18
C ASP A 59 15.11 -7.46 6.91
N SER A 60 14.70 -8.54 6.24
CA SER A 60 15.35 -9.05 5.03
C SER A 60 15.09 -8.21 3.78
N ILE A 61 14.13 -7.28 3.83
CA ILE A 61 13.79 -6.39 2.72
C ILE A 61 13.81 -4.93 3.15
N GLU A 62 14.18 -4.06 2.22
CA GLU A 62 14.09 -2.62 2.37
C GLU A 62 12.74 -2.12 1.84
N TYR A 63 12.11 -1.23 2.60
CA TYR A 63 10.83 -0.64 2.21
C TYR A 63 11.07 0.80 1.74
N HIS A 64 10.59 1.12 0.54
CA HIS A 64 10.64 2.47 -0.01
C HIS A 64 9.24 3.06 -0.10
N TRP A 65 9.01 4.21 0.55
CA TRP A 65 7.80 4.99 0.36
C TRP A 65 8.00 5.99 -0.78
N VAL A 66 7.19 5.88 -1.83
CA VAL A 66 7.20 6.78 -3.00
C VAL A 66 5.86 7.50 -3.08
N ALA A 67 5.87 8.83 -2.96
CA ALA A 67 4.70 9.66 -3.18
C ALA A 67 4.87 10.47 -4.47
N ARG A 68 3.90 10.35 -5.40
CA ARG A 68 3.91 11.06 -6.70
C ARG A 68 2.98 12.29 -6.74
N ASP A 69 2.42 12.71 -5.61
CA ASP A 69 1.33 13.69 -5.60
C ASP A 69 1.65 14.96 -4.77
N HIS A 70 1.05 16.08 -5.17
CA HIS A 70 1.29 17.43 -4.64
C HIS A 70 0.82 17.63 -3.18
N LYS A 71 0.06 16.67 -2.63
CA LYS A 71 -0.25 16.60 -1.21
C LYS A 71 0.73 15.64 -0.53
N LEU A 72 1.91 16.18 -0.22
CA LEU A 72 2.95 15.50 0.56
C LEU A 72 2.34 14.85 1.81
N PHE A 73 2.21 13.52 1.76
CA PHE A 73 1.92 12.71 2.92
C PHE A 73 3.20 12.02 3.33
N ILE A 74 3.65 12.32 4.54
CA ILE A 74 4.78 11.65 5.17
C ILE A 74 4.18 10.49 6.00
N PRO A 75 4.56 9.24 5.73
CA PRO A 75 4.10 8.12 6.54
C PRO A 75 4.59 8.28 7.99
N PRO A 76 3.90 7.67 8.96
CA PRO A 76 4.42 7.57 10.32
C PRO A 76 5.82 6.92 10.32
N PRO A 77 6.63 7.13 11.36
CA PRO A 77 7.93 6.46 11.48
C PRO A 77 7.72 4.94 11.58
N LEU A 78 8.06 4.23 10.51
CA LEU A 78 7.92 2.78 10.37
C LEU A 78 9.30 2.13 10.30
N GLN A 79 9.41 0.89 10.77
CA GLN A 79 10.70 0.19 10.83
C GLN A 79 11.20 -0.17 9.43
N ASN A 80 12.48 0.04 9.14
CA ASN A 80 13.09 -0.27 7.84
C ASN A 80 12.41 0.41 6.63
N VAL A 81 11.71 1.53 6.84
CA VAL A 81 11.12 2.34 5.77
C VAL A 81 11.99 3.56 5.49
N SER A 82 12.47 3.66 4.26
CA SER A 82 13.09 4.87 3.72
C SER A 82 12.09 5.68 2.90
N VAL A 83 12.07 7.00 3.10
CA VAL A 83 11.17 7.90 2.37
C VAL A 83 11.90 8.48 1.16
N CYS A 84 11.33 8.29 -0.03
CA CYS A 84 11.79 8.91 -1.28
C CYS A 84 10.69 9.86 -1.79
N LEU A 85 11.04 11.15 -1.90
CA LEU A 85 10.13 12.19 -2.38
C LEU A 85 10.58 12.65 -3.77
N SER A 86 9.73 12.43 -4.77
CA SER A 86 9.88 13.05 -6.08
C SER A 86 8.92 14.24 -6.14
N ILE A 87 9.46 15.45 -6.21
CA ILE A 87 8.67 16.66 -6.40
C ILE A 87 8.68 16.93 -7.90
N GLU A 88 7.57 16.64 -8.56
CA GLU A 88 7.37 17.06 -9.95
C GLU A 88 7.03 18.56 -9.93
N ASN A 89 7.96 19.42 -10.36
CA ASN A 89 7.65 20.82 -10.64
C ASN A 89 6.68 20.86 -11.82
N LEU A 90 5.41 21.20 -11.55
CA LEU A 90 4.52 21.71 -12.59
C LEU A 90 4.97 23.14 -12.95
N ASP A 91 6.07 23.26 -13.68
CA ASP A 91 6.37 24.48 -14.43
C ASP A 91 5.49 24.48 -15.69
N ASN A 92 4.20 24.78 -15.50
CA ASN A 92 3.32 25.21 -16.59
C ASN A 92 3.21 26.73 -16.50
N VAL A 93 4.15 27.42 -17.16
CA VAL A 93 4.07 28.85 -17.53
C VAL A 93 3.09 29.02 -18.67
#